data_AF-A0A3C1PNH7-F1
#
_entry.id   AF-A0A3C1PNH7-F1
#
_cell.length_a   1.000
_cell.length_b   1.000
_cell.length_c   1.000
_cell.angle_alpha   90.00
_cell.angle_beta   90.00
_cell.angle_gamma   90.00
#
_symmetry.space_group_name_H-M   'P 1'
#
loop_
_entity.id
_entity.type
_entity.pdbx_description
1 polymer ?
#
loop_
_entity_poly.entity_id
_entity_poly.type
_entity_poly.pdbx_seq_one_letter_code
_entity_poly.pdbx_strand_id
1 'polypeptide(L)'
;VIINVADASNLERNLYLTTQIIDMDVKVVMALNMYDDLLRKGARLDYENLGKLLGIPFVPTVSSKGRGIKELFDKVIEVYEDKSEITRHIHINYGLSTEKAIKTIQQTIKVPENYKITDKFSSRFLAIKLLENDVEVMKLIETAPNVDKIKEIAKHAAKALQNELSDDTESIITDAKYGFISGALKETFKEGVLDRRKETDRIDSVATHKFLGFPIFLAFMFLMFQATFTLGEFPMNWIDGGVAWLSNFLTENMPNGMFKDLLIDGIIGGVGGVIVFLPNILI
;
A
#
# COMPACT_ATOMS: atom_id res chain seq x y z
N VAL A 1 -8.50 1.17 -25.35
CA VAL A 1 -7.61 0.16 -24.72
C VAL A 1 -6.92 0.84 -23.57
N ILE A 2 -6.93 0.25 -22.37
CA ILE A 2 -6.22 0.75 -21.19
C ILE A 2 -4.85 0.09 -21.15
N ILE A 3 -3.80 0.88 -20.96
CA ILE A 3 -2.47 0.38 -20.63
C ILE A 3 -2.37 0.39 -19.10
N ASN A 4 -2.39 -0.79 -18.48
CA ASN A 4 -2.20 -0.90 -17.04
C ASN A 4 -0.74 -1.25 -16.75
N VAL A 5 -0.06 -0.38 -16.01
CA VAL A 5 1.38 -0.52 -15.72
C VAL A 5 1.54 -1.12 -14.33
N ALA A 6 2.13 -2.30 -14.26
CA ALA A 6 2.40 -3.01 -13.01
C ALA A 6 3.90 -3.15 -12.77
N ASP A 7 4.32 -3.00 -11.52
CA ASP A 7 5.67 -3.37 -11.11
C ASP A 7 5.80 -4.89 -11.03
N ALA A 8 6.67 -5.47 -11.86
CA ALA A 8 6.95 -6.90 -11.89
C ALA A 8 7.55 -7.41 -10.56
N SER A 9 8.16 -6.56 -9.74
CA SER A 9 8.66 -6.95 -8.41
C SER A 9 7.59 -7.15 -7.36
N ASN A 10 6.36 -6.65 -7.58
CA ASN A 10 5.26 -6.72 -6.61
C ASN A 10 3.95 -7.10 -7.32
N LEU A 11 3.98 -8.24 -8.02
CA LEU A 11 2.90 -8.66 -8.91
C LEU A 11 1.56 -8.82 -8.20
N GLU A 12 1.51 -9.50 -7.06
CA GLU A 12 0.25 -9.80 -6.36
C GLU A 12 -0.54 -8.51 -6.05
N ARG A 13 0.14 -7.51 -5.45
CA ARG A 13 -0.48 -6.22 -5.14
C ARG A 13 -0.90 -5.45 -6.40
N ASN A 14 -0.10 -5.49 -7.47
CA ASN A 14 -0.43 -4.79 -8.71
C ASN A 14 -1.57 -5.47 -9.49
N LEU A 15 -1.66 -6.80 -9.41
CA LEU A 15 -2.74 -7.57 -10.04
C LEU A 15 -4.10 -7.31 -9.36
N TYR A 16 -4.13 -6.83 -8.12
CA TYR A 16 -5.38 -6.40 -7.49
C TYR A 16 -6.07 -5.26 -8.24
N LEU A 17 -5.32 -4.29 -8.79
CA LEU A 17 -5.93 -3.29 -9.67
C LEU A 17 -6.40 -3.93 -10.98
N THR A 18 -5.67 -4.92 -11.48
CA THR A 18 -6.00 -5.62 -12.72
C THR A 18 -7.34 -6.35 -12.60
N THR A 19 -7.67 -6.95 -11.45
CA THR A 19 -8.97 -7.60 -11.22
C THR A 19 -10.13 -6.62 -11.31
N GLN A 20 -9.96 -5.40 -10.80
CA GLN A 20 -10.98 -4.36 -10.90
C GLN A 20 -11.22 -3.93 -12.35
N ILE A 21 -10.16 -3.82 -13.15
CA ILE A 21 -10.28 -3.46 -14.57
C ILE A 21 -10.93 -4.59 -15.37
N ILE A 22 -10.64 -5.86 -15.02
CA ILE A 22 -11.33 -7.03 -15.61
C ILE A 22 -12.85 -6.93 -15.39
N ASP A 23 -13.29 -6.57 -14.17
CA ASP A 23 -14.72 -6.44 -13.87
C ASP A 23 -15.41 -5.29 -14.65
N MET A 24 -14.66 -4.26 -15.06
CA MET A 24 -15.17 -3.15 -15.87
C MET A 24 -15.44 -3.54 -17.33
N ASP A 25 -15.02 -4.72 -17.77
CA ASP A 25 -15.24 -5.25 -19.12
C ASP A 25 -14.60 -4.41 -20.24
N VAL A 26 -13.43 -3.84 -19.97
CA VAL A 26 -12.69 -2.98 -20.90
C VAL A 26 -11.49 -3.70 -21.51
N LYS A 27 -11.10 -3.34 -22.74
CA LYS A 27 -9.88 -3.86 -23.38
C LYS A 27 -8.63 -3.34 -22.66
N VAL A 28 -7.77 -4.25 -22.18
CA VAL A 28 -6.54 -3.93 -21.42
C VAL A 28 -5.31 -4.53 -22.08
N VAL A 29 -4.16 -3.87 -21.92
CA VAL A 29 -2.82 -4.44 -22.11
C VAL A 29 -2.01 -4.17 -20.85
N MET A 30 -1.34 -5.20 -20.31
CA MET A 30 -0.48 -5.06 -19.15
C MET A 30 0.96 -4.76 -19.54
N ALA A 31 1.53 -3.68 -18.98
CA ALA A 31 2.95 -3.41 -19.04
C ALA A 31 3.61 -3.86 -17.72
N LEU A 32 4.39 -4.93 -17.77
CA LEU A 32 5.17 -5.45 -16.64
C LEU A 32 6.49 -4.69 -16.52
N ASN A 33 6.43 -3.53 -15.87
CA ASN A 33 7.59 -2.66 -15.69
C ASN A 33 8.57 -3.22 -14.65
N MET A 34 9.81 -2.72 -14.68
CA MET A 34 10.91 -3.19 -13.82
C MET A 34 11.19 -4.69 -13.95
N TYR A 35 10.96 -5.26 -15.15
CA TYR A 35 11.15 -6.69 -15.38
C TYR A 35 12.61 -7.14 -15.18
N ASP A 36 13.57 -6.23 -15.36
CA ASP A 36 14.98 -6.50 -15.05
C ASP A 36 15.25 -6.63 -13.54
N ASP A 37 14.47 -5.97 -12.67
CA ASP A 37 14.57 -6.14 -11.22
C ASP A 37 14.00 -7.49 -10.77
N LEU A 38 12.87 -7.92 -11.38
CA LEU A 38 12.31 -9.27 -11.19
C LEU A 38 13.37 -10.34 -11.48
N LEU A 39 14.00 -10.28 -12.65
CA LEU A 39 15.03 -11.24 -13.05
C LEU A 39 16.28 -11.15 -12.18
N ARG A 40 16.71 -9.94 -11.81
CA ARG A 40 17.82 -9.73 -10.87
C ARG A 40 17.54 -10.35 -9.51
N LYS A 41 16.28 -10.43 -9.06
CA LYS A 41 15.87 -11.12 -7.84
C LYS A 41 15.87 -12.64 -7.95
N GLY A 42 16.19 -13.20 -9.11
CA GLY A 42 16.15 -14.63 -9.39
C GLY A 42 14.74 -15.18 -9.62
N ALA A 43 13.72 -14.32 -9.60
CA ALA A 43 12.34 -14.73 -9.82
C ALA A 43 12.07 -14.97 -11.31
N ARG A 44 11.13 -15.87 -11.60
CA ARG A 44 10.69 -16.18 -12.96
C ARG A 44 9.18 -16.04 -13.06
N LEU A 45 8.72 -15.36 -14.09
CA LEU A 45 7.31 -15.19 -14.39
C LEU A 45 7.02 -15.68 -15.81
N ASP A 46 6.15 -16.67 -15.94
CA ASP A 46 5.51 -17.05 -17.20
C ASP A 46 4.35 -16.09 -17.50
N TYR A 47 4.72 -14.92 -18.03
CA TYR A 47 3.76 -13.85 -18.32
C TYR A 47 2.85 -14.17 -19.50
N GLU A 48 3.24 -15.10 -20.38
CA GLU A 48 2.39 -15.56 -21.48
C GLU A 48 1.24 -16.42 -20.97
N ASN A 49 1.53 -17.41 -20.11
CA ASN A 49 0.50 -18.23 -19.50
C ASN A 49 -0.36 -17.40 -18.53
N LEU A 50 0.24 -16.50 -17.75
CA LEU A 50 -0.51 -15.56 -16.92
C LEU A 50 -1.47 -14.71 -17.77
N GLY A 51 -1.01 -14.24 -18.93
CA GLY A 51 -1.85 -13.51 -19.87
C GLY A 51 -3.02 -14.32 -20.41
N LYS A 52 -2.81 -15.61 -20.71
CA LYS A 52 -3.91 -16.53 -21.10
C LYS A 52 -4.90 -16.76 -19.95
N LEU A 53 -4.41 -16.93 -18.72
CA LEU A 53 -5.25 -17.12 -17.53
C LEU A 53 -6.09 -15.89 -17.19
N LEU A 54 -5.54 -14.69 -17.40
CA LEU A 54 -6.20 -13.40 -17.13
C LEU A 54 -6.92 -12.81 -18.35
N GLY A 55 -6.70 -13.36 -19.54
CA GLY A 55 -7.32 -12.89 -20.80
C GLY A 55 -6.82 -11.51 -21.23
N ILE A 56 -5.65 -11.12 -20.74
CA ILE A 56 -5.03 -9.82 -20.98
C ILE A 56 -3.59 -10.09 -21.43
N PRO A 57 -3.11 -9.50 -22.53
CA PRO A 57 -1.71 -9.66 -22.92
C PRO A 57 -0.78 -8.90 -21.97
N PHE A 58 0.31 -9.56 -21.57
CA PHE A 58 1.34 -8.99 -20.73
C PHE A 58 2.60 -8.74 -21.55
N VAL A 59 3.18 -7.55 -21.43
CA VAL A 59 4.40 -7.16 -22.13
C VAL A 59 5.45 -6.75 -21.09
N PRO A 60 6.58 -7.48 -20.98
CA PRO A 60 7.72 -7.09 -20.16
C PRO A 60 8.34 -5.76 -20.61
N THR A 61 8.50 -4.81 -19.68
CA THR A 61 9.10 -3.51 -19.98
C THR A 61 10.18 -3.11 -18.95
N VAL A 62 11.12 -2.29 -19.41
CA VAL A 62 12.05 -1.54 -18.56
C VAL A 62 12.00 -0.09 -19.03
N SER A 63 11.04 0.68 -18.51
CA SER A 63 10.72 2.01 -19.01
C SER A 63 11.91 2.98 -18.98
N SER A 64 12.76 2.89 -17.95
CA SER A 64 13.97 3.73 -17.82
C SER A 64 15.01 3.49 -18.93
N LYS A 65 14.98 2.31 -19.56
CA LYS A 65 15.88 1.93 -20.67
C LYS A 65 15.17 1.90 -22.02
N GLY A 66 13.89 2.29 -22.07
CA GLY A 66 13.05 2.23 -23.28
C GLY A 66 12.78 0.81 -23.81
N ARG A 67 13.12 -0.24 -23.06
CA ARG A 67 12.97 -1.63 -23.52
C ARG A 67 11.52 -2.11 -23.36
N GLY A 68 10.98 -2.77 -24.38
CA GLY A 68 9.61 -3.31 -24.36
C GLY A 68 8.52 -2.31 -24.72
N ILE A 69 8.86 -1.02 -24.91
CA ILE A 69 7.88 0.04 -25.18
C ILE A 69 7.29 -0.10 -26.59
N LYS A 70 8.11 -0.45 -27.59
CA LYS A 70 7.63 -0.65 -28.96
C LYS A 70 6.68 -1.84 -29.02
N GLU A 71 7.09 -2.96 -28.42
CA GLU A 71 6.30 -4.19 -28.33
C GLU A 71 4.98 -3.96 -27.57
N LEU A 72 5.00 -3.11 -26.54
CA LEU A 72 3.79 -2.70 -25.81
C LEU A 72 2.82 -1.97 -26.72
N PHE A 73 3.29 -0.97 -27.48
CA PHE A 73 2.42 -0.23 -28.41
C PHE A 73 1.91 -1.10 -29.56
N ASP A 74 2.75 -1.97 -30.11
CA ASP A 74 2.34 -2.95 -31.14
C ASP A 74 1.22 -3.85 -30.59
N LYS A 75 1.33 -4.32 -29.33
CA LYS A 75 0.30 -5.13 -28.69
C LYS A 75 -0.99 -4.34 -28.40
N VAL A 76 -0.89 -3.05 -28.06
CA VAL A 76 -2.06 -2.17 -27.89
C VAL A 76 -2.83 -2.02 -29.20
N ILE A 77 -2.13 -1.88 -30.33
CA ILE A 77 -2.75 -1.83 -31.66
C ILE A 77 -3.45 -3.15 -31.96
N GLU A 78 -2.79 -4.29 -31.73
CA GLU A 78 -3.37 -5.63 -31.93
C GLU A 78 -4.65 -5.87 -31.12
N VAL A 79 -4.68 -5.43 -29.86
CA VAL A 79 -5.88 -5.50 -29.00
C VAL A 79 -6.96 -4.54 -29.46
N TYR A 80 -6.60 -3.33 -29.91
CA TYR A 80 -7.56 -2.37 -30.43
C TYR A 80 -8.26 -2.89 -31.69
N GLU A 81 -7.50 -3.52 -32.59
CA GLU A 81 -7.96 -4.10 -33.86
C GLU A 81 -8.62 -5.48 -33.73
N ASP A 82 -8.82 -6.00 -32.52
CA ASP A 82 -9.43 -7.33 -32.26
C ASP A 82 -8.67 -8.50 -32.92
N LYS A 83 -7.35 -8.37 -33.05
CA LYS A 83 -6.47 -9.39 -33.64
C LYS A 83 -5.77 -10.27 -32.60
N SER A 84 -5.84 -9.91 -31.33
CA SER A 84 -5.17 -10.65 -30.25
C SER A 84 -5.95 -11.91 -29.89
N GLU A 85 -5.30 -13.06 -30.00
CA GLU A 85 -5.88 -14.37 -29.60
C GLU A 85 -6.01 -14.53 -28.08
N ILE A 86 -5.28 -13.73 -27.31
CA ILE A 86 -5.26 -13.80 -25.83
C ILE A 86 -6.44 -13.03 -25.24
N THR A 87 -6.90 -11.97 -25.91
CA THR A 87 -7.94 -11.10 -25.36
C THR A 87 -9.28 -11.82 -25.34
N ARG A 88 -9.78 -12.05 -24.12
CA ARG A 88 -11.10 -12.65 -23.89
C ARG A 88 -11.71 -12.06 -22.64
N HIS A 89 -13.04 -12.02 -22.62
CA HIS A 89 -13.80 -11.61 -21.44
C HIS A 89 -13.65 -12.66 -20.34
N ILE A 90 -12.82 -12.37 -19.34
CA ILE A 90 -12.68 -13.20 -18.14
C ILE A 90 -13.59 -12.67 -17.06
N HIS A 91 -14.26 -13.59 -16.39
CA HIS A 91 -15.06 -13.30 -15.21
C HIS A 91 -14.37 -13.91 -14.01
N ILE A 92 -14.02 -13.07 -13.04
CA ILE A 92 -13.56 -13.54 -11.74
C ILE A 92 -14.77 -14.18 -11.05
N ASN A 93 -14.61 -15.42 -10.62
CA ASN A 93 -15.67 -16.15 -9.92
C ASN A 93 -15.62 -15.80 -8.43
N TYR A 94 -16.66 -15.10 -7.96
CA TYR A 94 -16.78 -14.66 -6.57
C TYR A 94 -17.41 -15.70 -5.62
N GLY A 95 -17.64 -16.92 -6.10
CA GLY A 95 -18.35 -17.97 -5.37
C GLY A 95 -19.86 -17.94 -5.62
N LEU A 96 -20.53 -19.08 -5.40
CA LEU A 96 -21.93 -19.29 -5.80
C LEU A 96 -22.89 -18.24 -5.21
N SER A 97 -22.77 -17.95 -3.92
CA SER A 97 -23.64 -17.03 -3.20
C SER A 97 -23.42 -15.59 -3.65
N THR A 98 -22.16 -15.17 -3.78
CA THR A 98 -21.79 -13.83 -4.26
C THR A 98 -22.19 -13.62 -5.72
N GLU A 99 -21.98 -14.60 -6.60
CA GLU A 99 -22.43 -14.53 -7.99
C GLU A 99 -23.95 -14.41 -8.11
N LYS A 100 -24.70 -15.09 -7.25
CA LYS A 100 -26.16 -14.97 -7.18
C LYS A 100 -26.59 -13.56 -6.76
N ALA A 101 -25.91 -12.96 -5.77
CA ALA A 101 -26.15 -11.59 -5.34
C ALA A 101 -25.84 -10.59 -6.47
N ILE A 102 -24.66 -10.71 -7.10
CA ILE A 102 -24.24 -9.88 -8.24
C ILE A 102 -25.28 -9.97 -9.36
N LYS A 103 -25.72 -11.17 -9.74
CA LYS A 103 -26.72 -11.37 -10.80
C LYS A 103 -28.06 -10.72 -10.46
N THR A 104 -28.50 -10.80 -9.21
CA THR A 104 -29.77 -10.20 -8.75
C THR A 104 -29.74 -8.67 -8.88
N ILE A 105 -28.66 -8.04 -8.45
CA ILE A 105 -28.47 -6.59 -8.60
C ILE A 105 -28.33 -6.22 -10.08
N GLN A 106 -27.53 -6.97 -10.83
CA GLN A 106 -27.30 -6.75 -12.26
C GLN A 106 -28.61 -6.75 -13.06
N GLN A 107 -29.53 -7.68 -12.78
CA GLN A 107 -30.84 -7.74 -13.44
C GLN A 107 -31.72 -6.53 -13.14
N THR A 108 -31.54 -5.90 -11.98
CA THR A 108 -32.28 -4.68 -11.60
C THR A 108 -31.70 -3.45 -12.28
N ILE A 109 -30.38 -3.42 -12.48
CA ILE A 109 -29.67 -2.32 -13.13
C ILE A 109 -29.85 -2.38 -14.66
N LYS A 110 -29.78 -3.57 -15.26
CA LYS A 110 -29.81 -3.79 -16.72
C LYS A 110 -31.25 -3.72 -17.28
N VAL A 111 -31.89 -2.57 -17.11
CA VAL A 111 -33.21 -2.25 -17.65
C VAL A 111 -33.10 -1.09 -18.66
N PRO A 112 -34.02 -0.97 -19.65
CA PRO A 112 -33.94 0.06 -20.69
C PRO A 112 -33.84 1.49 -20.17
N GLU A 113 -34.48 1.77 -19.03
CA GLU A 113 -34.47 3.06 -18.34
C GLU A 113 -33.07 3.49 -17.90
N ASN A 114 -32.17 2.53 -17.68
CA ASN A 114 -30.83 2.75 -17.16
C ASN A 114 -29.72 2.65 -18.22
N TYR A 115 -30.06 2.51 -19.51
CA TYR A 115 -29.06 2.35 -20.58
C TYR A 115 -28.05 3.49 -20.62
N LYS A 116 -28.43 4.71 -20.27
CA LYS A 116 -27.49 5.84 -20.13
C LYS A 116 -26.32 5.58 -19.18
N ILE A 117 -26.53 4.75 -18.15
CA ILE A 117 -25.51 4.34 -17.18
C ILE A 117 -24.82 3.06 -17.65
N THR A 118 -25.60 2.04 -18.05
CA THR A 118 -25.06 0.72 -18.38
C THR A 118 -24.30 0.67 -19.71
N ASP A 119 -24.50 1.65 -20.59
CA ASP A 119 -23.71 1.80 -21.82
C ASP A 119 -22.31 2.34 -21.53
N LYS A 120 -22.13 3.04 -20.39
CA LYS A 120 -20.84 3.58 -19.95
C LYS A 120 -20.10 2.64 -19.01
N PHE A 121 -20.84 1.94 -18.15
CA PHE A 121 -20.29 1.05 -17.13
C PHE A 121 -20.95 -0.31 -17.19
N SER A 122 -20.15 -1.37 -17.10
CA SER A 122 -20.66 -2.74 -17.03
C SER A 122 -21.66 -2.88 -15.87
N SER A 123 -22.83 -3.43 -16.16
CA SER A 123 -23.84 -3.72 -15.14
C SER A 123 -23.33 -4.68 -14.06
N ARG A 124 -22.36 -5.55 -14.39
CA ARG A 124 -21.67 -6.41 -13.42
C ARG A 124 -20.78 -5.59 -12.50
N PHE A 125 -19.95 -4.70 -13.07
CA PHE A 125 -19.10 -3.80 -12.29
C PHE A 125 -19.92 -2.98 -11.29
N LEU A 126 -21.02 -2.38 -11.74
CA LEU A 126 -21.93 -1.62 -10.87
C LEU A 126 -22.51 -2.49 -9.75
N ALA A 127 -22.93 -3.72 -10.06
CA ALA A 127 -23.45 -4.64 -9.05
C ALA A 127 -22.41 -5.02 -7.99
N ILE A 128 -21.17 -5.30 -8.39
CA ILE A 128 -20.06 -5.59 -7.47
C ILE A 128 -19.80 -4.37 -6.59
N LYS A 129 -19.69 -3.18 -7.17
CA LYS A 129 -19.42 -1.95 -6.43
C LYS A 129 -20.53 -1.56 -5.46
N LEU A 130 -21.78 -1.86 -5.77
CA LEU A 130 -22.89 -1.69 -4.83
C LEU A 130 -22.84 -2.67 -3.65
N LEU A 131 -22.34 -3.90 -3.85
CA LEU A 131 -22.08 -4.83 -2.75
C LEU A 131 -20.92 -4.37 -1.87
N GLU A 132 -19.91 -3.72 -2.46
CA GLU A 132 -18.78 -3.07 -1.74
C GLU A 132 -19.20 -1.73 -1.09
N ASN A 133 -20.45 -1.29 -1.21
CA ASN A 133 -20.94 -0.01 -0.69
C ASN A 133 -20.12 1.21 -1.19
N ASP A 134 -19.73 1.18 -2.47
CA ASP A 134 -18.92 2.22 -3.10
C ASP A 134 -19.69 3.55 -3.24
N VAL A 135 -19.10 4.62 -2.69
CA VAL A 135 -19.73 5.94 -2.59
C VAL A 135 -19.95 6.59 -3.96
N GLU A 136 -19.03 6.42 -4.90
CA GLU A 136 -19.13 7.05 -6.22
C GLU A 136 -20.15 6.33 -7.10
N VAL A 137 -20.22 4.99 -7.02
CA VAL A 137 -21.26 4.22 -7.71
C VAL A 137 -22.63 4.51 -7.10
N MET A 138 -22.74 4.68 -5.79
CA MET A 138 -24.00 5.11 -5.15
C MET A 138 -24.49 6.47 -5.69
N LYS A 139 -23.60 7.46 -5.84
CA LYS A 139 -23.95 8.75 -6.46
C LYS A 139 -24.35 8.60 -7.93
N LEU A 140 -23.66 7.75 -8.67
CA LEU A 140 -23.95 7.51 -10.08
C LEU A 140 -25.37 6.94 -10.27
N ILE A 141 -25.77 5.96 -9.45
CA ILE A 141 -27.11 5.35 -9.55
C ILE A 141 -28.23 6.25 -9.05
N GLU A 142 -27.95 7.37 -8.37
CA GLU A 142 -29.00 8.34 -8.00
C GLU A 142 -29.66 9.00 -9.21
N THR A 143 -28.99 8.96 -10.36
CA THR A 143 -29.57 9.40 -11.63
C THR A 143 -30.52 8.38 -12.26
N ALA A 144 -30.59 7.15 -11.73
CA ALA A 144 -31.44 6.09 -12.24
C ALA A 144 -32.91 6.26 -11.79
N PRO A 145 -33.90 6.12 -12.70
CA PRO A 145 -35.32 6.22 -12.34
C PRO A 145 -35.79 5.21 -11.29
N ASN A 146 -35.12 4.05 -11.20
CA ASN A 146 -35.43 2.97 -10.27
C ASN A 146 -34.42 2.86 -9.11
N VAL A 147 -33.79 3.97 -8.72
CA VAL A 147 -32.75 4.02 -7.66
C VAL A 147 -33.18 3.36 -6.35
N ASP A 148 -34.40 3.60 -5.88
CA ASP A 148 -34.89 3.06 -4.60
C ASP A 148 -34.91 1.53 -4.62
N LYS A 149 -35.39 0.95 -5.74
CA LYS A 149 -35.40 -0.50 -5.95
C LYS A 149 -33.98 -1.07 -6.03
N ILE A 150 -33.05 -0.37 -6.68
CA ILE A 150 -31.64 -0.79 -6.75
C ILE A 150 -31.02 -0.80 -5.35
N LYS A 151 -31.19 0.28 -4.58
CA LYS A 151 -30.67 0.42 -3.22
C LYS A 151 -31.25 -0.64 -2.28
N GLU A 152 -32.56 -0.91 -2.37
CA GLU A 152 -33.23 -1.93 -1.58
C GLU A 152 -32.69 -3.34 -1.88
N ILE A 153 -32.61 -3.71 -3.16
CA ILE A 153 -32.13 -5.03 -3.59
C ILE A 153 -30.65 -5.22 -3.23
N ALA A 154 -29.81 -4.21 -3.44
CA ALA A 154 -28.39 -4.26 -3.08
C ALA A 154 -28.20 -4.46 -1.57
N LYS A 155 -28.95 -3.71 -0.75
CA LYS A 155 -28.90 -3.83 0.72
C LYS A 155 -29.38 -5.20 1.20
N HIS A 156 -30.45 -5.73 0.61
CA HIS A 156 -30.96 -7.06 0.95
C HIS A 156 -29.96 -8.16 0.54
N ALA A 157 -29.38 -8.06 -0.66
CA ALA A 157 -28.39 -9.01 -1.16
C ALA A 157 -27.11 -8.98 -0.31
N ALA A 158 -26.61 -7.79 0.05
CA ALA A 158 -25.45 -7.63 0.92
C ALA A 158 -25.70 -8.25 2.31
N LYS A 159 -26.86 -7.97 2.92
CA LYS A 159 -27.22 -8.54 4.22
C LYS A 159 -27.37 -10.06 4.17
N ALA A 160 -27.93 -10.61 3.09
CA ALA A 160 -28.03 -12.05 2.89
C ALA A 160 -26.65 -12.70 2.81
N LEU A 161 -25.72 -12.10 2.05
CA LEU A 161 -24.33 -12.57 1.97
C LEU A 161 -23.61 -12.53 3.32
N GLN A 162 -23.75 -11.42 4.05
CA GLN A 162 -23.12 -11.25 5.37
C GLN A 162 -23.60 -12.31 6.36
N ASN A 163 -24.89 -12.62 6.37
CA ASN A 163 -25.44 -13.65 7.23
C ASN A 163 -24.99 -15.06 6.82
N GLU A 164 -24.87 -15.34 5.52
CA GLU A 164 -24.50 -16.65 5.00
C GLU A 164 -23.01 -16.96 5.21
N LEU A 165 -22.14 -15.98 4.93
CA LEU A 165 -20.69 -16.14 4.95
C LEU A 165 -20.06 -15.65 6.27
N SER A 166 -20.85 -15.04 7.16
CA SER A 166 -20.41 -14.51 8.46
C SER A 166 -19.24 -13.52 8.38
N ASP A 167 -19.21 -12.74 7.30
CA ASP A 167 -18.17 -11.77 7.01
C ASP A 167 -18.77 -10.56 6.26
N ASP A 168 -18.07 -9.44 6.23
CA ASP A 168 -18.53 -8.26 5.50
C ASP A 168 -18.37 -8.43 3.97
N THR A 169 -19.19 -7.74 3.19
CA THR A 169 -19.20 -7.91 1.72
C THR A 169 -17.93 -7.44 1.04
N GLU A 170 -17.23 -6.46 1.60
CA GLU A 170 -15.97 -5.95 1.06
C GLU A 170 -14.86 -6.99 1.26
N SER A 171 -14.78 -7.59 2.44
CA SER A 171 -13.87 -8.69 2.75
C SER A 171 -14.13 -9.90 1.86
N ILE A 172 -15.38 -10.35 1.71
CA ILE A 172 -15.76 -11.46 0.84
C ILE A 172 -15.28 -11.25 -0.61
N ILE A 173 -15.51 -10.05 -1.16
CA ILE A 173 -15.11 -9.72 -2.53
C ILE A 173 -13.58 -9.61 -2.65
N THR A 174 -12.94 -9.04 -1.64
CA THR A 174 -11.48 -8.89 -1.59
C THR A 174 -10.77 -10.24 -1.53
N ASP A 175 -11.25 -11.14 -0.69
CA ASP A 175 -10.72 -12.50 -0.56
C ASP A 175 -10.86 -13.30 -1.85
N ALA A 176 -11.99 -13.16 -2.55
CA ALA A 176 -12.17 -13.79 -3.86
C ALA A 176 -11.17 -13.23 -4.91
N LYS A 177 -10.92 -11.91 -4.92
CA LYS A 177 -9.91 -11.30 -5.81
C LYS A 177 -8.51 -11.82 -5.50
N TYR A 178 -8.11 -11.83 -4.23
CA TYR A 178 -6.80 -12.36 -3.84
C TYR A 178 -6.69 -13.86 -4.08
N GLY A 179 -7.76 -14.63 -3.85
CA GLY A 179 -7.81 -16.05 -4.18
C GLY A 179 -7.59 -16.32 -5.66
N PHE A 180 -8.20 -15.51 -6.53
CA PHE A 180 -8.00 -15.58 -7.98
C PHE A 180 -6.56 -15.23 -8.39
N ILE A 181 -6.01 -14.13 -7.84
CA ILE A 181 -4.63 -13.69 -8.12
C ILE A 181 -3.62 -14.74 -7.65
N SER A 182 -3.74 -15.21 -6.41
CA SER A 182 -2.87 -16.23 -5.83
C SER A 182 -2.95 -17.55 -6.59
N GLY A 183 -4.14 -17.94 -7.05
CA GLY A 183 -4.31 -19.09 -7.93
C GLY A 183 -3.55 -18.94 -9.25
N ALA A 184 -3.68 -17.78 -9.91
CA ALA A 184 -2.98 -17.52 -11.18
C ALA A 184 -1.46 -17.43 -11.01
N LEU A 185 -0.99 -16.78 -9.95
CA LEU A 185 0.44 -16.65 -9.64
C LEU A 185 1.06 -17.98 -9.23
N LYS A 186 0.35 -18.85 -8.51
CA LYS A 186 0.86 -20.17 -8.14
C LYS A 186 1.27 -21.02 -9.36
N GLU A 187 0.55 -20.88 -10.48
CA GLU A 187 0.83 -21.60 -11.72
C GLU A 187 1.89 -20.91 -12.60
N THR A 188 2.11 -19.61 -12.44
CA THR A 188 2.87 -18.78 -13.40
C THR A 188 4.10 -18.10 -12.82
N PHE A 189 4.18 -17.95 -11.50
CA PHE A 189 5.23 -17.24 -10.81
C PHE A 189 6.06 -18.18 -9.95
N LYS A 190 7.38 -18.08 -10.10
CA LYS A 190 8.37 -18.75 -9.25
C LYS A 190 9.19 -17.70 -8.56
N GLU A 191 9.08 -17.66 -7.24
CA GLU A 191 9.90 -16.77 -6.41
C GLU A 191 11.39 -17.04 -6.61
N GLY A 192 12.16 -15.96 -6.61
CA GLY A 192 13.60 -16.05 -6.67
C GLY A 192 14.18 -16.43 -5.32
N VAL A 193 14.97 -17.49 -5.30
CA VAL A 193 15.75 -17.88 -4.12
C VAL A 193 17.02 -17.03 -4.08
N LEU A 194 16.88 -15.72 -3.86
CA LEU A 194 18.04 -14.93 -3.47
C LEU A 194 18.15 -14.88 -1.97
N ASP A 195 19.33 -15.28 -1.53
CA ASP A 195 19.81 -15.51 -0.17
C ASP A 195 19.84 -14.26 0.74
N ARG A 196 18.97 -13.27 0.51
CA ARG A 196 18.84 -12.08 1.37
C ARG A 196 18.44 -12.41 2.80
N ARG A 197 17.80 -13.57 2.99
CA ARG A 197 17.49 -14.12 4.31
C ARG A 197 18.75 -14.46 5.10
N LYS A 198 19.86 -14.90 4.51
CA LYS A 198 20.97 -15.43 5.31
C LYS A 198 21.74 -14.41 6.16
N GLU A 199 21.81 -13.14 5.79
CA GLU A 199 22.58 -12.14 6.55
C GLU A 199 21.72 -11.51 7.66
N THR A 200 20.52 -11.02 7.33
CA THR A 200 19.59 -10.45 8.32
C THR A 200 19.06 -11.51 9.28
N ASP A 201 18.69 -12.71 8.79
CA ASP A 201 18.18 -13.77 9.67
C ASP A 201 19.26 -14.26 10.65
N ARG A 202 20.56 -14.11 10.34
CA ARG A 202 21.63 -14.46 11.28
C ARG A 202 21.68 -13.48 12.45
N ILE A 203 21.70 -12.18 12.18
CA ILE A 203 21.71 -11.15 13.22
C ILE A 203 20.45 -11.26 14.06
N ASP A 204 19.29 -11.41 13.42
CA ASP A 204 18.02 -11.58 14.11
C ASP A 204 18.02 -12.86 14.95
N SER A 205 18.49 -13.98 14.41
CA SER A 205 18.54 -15.25 15.18
C SER A 205 19.40 -15.15 16.44
N VAL A 206 20.49 -14.36 16.42
CA VAL A 206 21.38 -14.15 17.56
C VAL A 206 20.75 -13.15 18.53
N ALA A 207 20.22 -12.04 18.02
CA ALA A 207 19.60 -10.98 18.82
C ALA A 207 18.31 -11.44 19.51
N THR A 208 17.51 -12.31 18.88
CA THR A 208 16.24 -12.83 19.42
C THR A 208 16.37 -14.19 20.09
N HIS A 209 17.60 -14.69 20.30
CA HIS A 209 17.81 -16.00 20.91
C HIS A 209 17.30 -16.02 22.36
N LYS A 210 16.55 -17.06 22.75
CA LYS A 210 15.90 -17.17 24.08
C LYS A 210 16.81 -16.89 25.28
N PHE A 211 18.09 -17.27 25.19
CA PHE A 211 19.07 -17.09 26.26
C PHE A 211 20.13 -16.01 25.99
N LEU A 212 20.45 -15.72 24.72
CA LEU A 212 21.47 -14.72 24.36
C LEU A 212 20.87 -13.34 24.11
N GLY A 213 19.59 -13.27 23.76
CA GLY A 213 18.88 -12.03 23.51
C GLY A 213 18.82 -11.12 24.74
N PHE A 214 18.63 -11.67 25.94
CA PHE A 214 18.65 -10.87 27.18
C PHE A 214 20.03 -10.24 27.47
N PRO A 215 21.15 -10.99 27.49
CA PRO A 215 22.49 -10.40 27.61
C PRO A 215 22.82 -9.37 26.52
N ILE A 216 22.50 -9.66 25.26
CA ILE A 216 22.75 -8.75 24.14
C ILE A 216 21.95 -7.47 24.28
N PHE A 217 20.66 -7.59 24.64
CA PHE A 217 19.79 -6.45 24.90
C PHE A 217 20.32 -5.58 26.03
N LEU A 218 20.73 -6.18 27.15
CA LEU A 218 21.30 -5.44 28.28
C LEU A 218 22.63 -4.77 27.91
N ALA A 219 23.49 -5.45 27.15
CA ALA A 219 24.75 -4.88 26.68
C ALA A 219 24.50 -3.69 25.73
N PHE A 220 23.54 -3.82 24.81
CA PHE A 220 23.17 -2.74 23.91
C PHE A 220 22.54 -1.56 24.66
N MET A 221 21.64 -1.82 25.60
CA MET A 221 21.04 -0.79 26.45
C MET A 221 22.10 -0.09 27.30
N PHE A 222 23.05 -0.84 27.87
CA PHE A 222 24.19 -0.28 28.60
C PHE A 222 25.06 0.61 27.70
N LEU A 223 25.39 0.16 26.49
CA LEU A 223 26.15 0.94 25.52
C LEU A 223 25.42 2.21 25.11
N MET A 224 24.11 2.14 24.88
CA MET A 224 23.26 3.30 24.60
C MET A 224 23.32 4.31 25.76
N PHE A 225 23.08 3.88 27.00
CA PHE A 225 23.18 4.77 28.16
C PHE A 225 24.57 5.38 28.32
N GLN A 226 25.62 4.55 28.22
CA GLN A 226 26.99 5.02 28.31
C GLN A 226 27.30 6.06 27.22
N ALA A 227 26.87 5.81 25.99
CA ALA A 227 27.05 6.73 24.88
C ALA A 227 26.26 8.02 25.08
N THR A 228 24.98 7.95 25.48
CA THR A 228 24.15 9.14 25.74
C THR A 228 24.76 10.03 26.82
N PHE A 229 25.22 9.46 27.94
CA PHE A 229 25.83 10.26 29.01
C PHE A 229 27.23 10.77 28.63
N THR A 230 28.09 9.94 28.04
CA THR A 230 29.46 10.36 27.67
C THR A 230 29.47 11.37 26.52
N LEU A 231 28.66 11.15 25.48
CA LEU A 231 28.57 12.08 24.35
C LEU A 231 27.79 13.34 24.73
N GLY A 232 26.78 13.21 25.58
CA GLY A 232 25.97 14.32 26.04
C GLY A 232 26.68 15.22 27.07
N GLU A 233 27.68 14.71 27.79
CA GLU A 233 28.51 15.50 28.71
C GLU A 233 29.27 16.64 28.00
N PHE A 234 29.74 16.43 26.78
CA PHE A 234 30.45 17.47 26.01
C PHE A 234 29.58 18.71 25.73
N PRO A 235 28.42 18.61 25.06
CA PRO A 235 27.54 19.76 24.84
C PRO A 235 26.92 20.28 26.14
N MET A 236 26.69 19.42 27.14
CA MET A 236 26.26 19.84 28.48
C MET A 236 27.27 20.84 29.09
N ASN A 237 28.56 20.50 29.07
CA ASN A 237 29.64 21.35 29.59
C ASN A 237 29.81 22.66 28.79
N TRP A 238 29.56 22.64 27.47
CA TRP A 238 29.60 23.86 26.65
C TRP A 238 28.47 24.82 26.99
N ILE A 239 27.26 24.29 27.16
CA ILE A 239 26.08 25.08 27.56
C ILE A 239 26.31 25.64 28.96
N ASP A 240 26.77 24.83 29.91
CA ASP A 240 27.05 25.26 31.28
C ASP A 240 28.10 26.36 31.33
N GLY A 241 29.22 26.19 30.60
CA GLY A 241 30.25 27.21 30.46
C GLY A 241 29.74 28.51 29.81
N GLY A 242 28.85 28.40 28.81
CA GLY A 242 28.22 29.56 28.17
C GLY A 242 27.26 30.32 29.10
N VAL A 243 26.47 29.60 29.89
CA VAL A 243 25.58 30.15 30.92
C VAL A 243 26.40 30.85 32.00
N ALA A 244 27.46 30.22 32.49
CA ALA A 244 28.37 30.80 33.49
C ALA A 244 29.07 32.06 32.97
N TRP A 245 29.54 32.05 31.72
CA TRP A 245 30.14 33.23 31.09
C TRP A 245 29.14 34.40 30.99
N LEU A 246 27.91 34.13 30.55
CA LEU A 246 26.87 35.16 30.44
C LEU A 246 26.48 35.73 31.81
N SER A 247 26.37 34.87 32.82
CA SER A 247 26.12 35.26 34.21
C SER A 247 27.22 36.19 34.76
N ASN A 248 28.49 35.83 34.56
CA ASN A 248 29.63 36.65 35.00
C ASN A 248 29.69 37.98 34.25
N PHE A 249 29.45 37.98 32.94
CA PHE A 249 29.42 39.21 32.14
C PHE A 249 28.35 40.20 32.62
N LEU A 250 27.14 39.72 32.95
CA LEU A 250 26.08 40.56 33.52
C LEU A 250 26.39 41.00 34.95
N THR A 251 27.10 40.16 35.72
CA THR A 251 27.55 40.50 37.07
C THR A 251 28.52 41.68 37.06
N GLU A 252 29.45 41.72 36.12
CA GLU A 252 30.49 42.76 36.01
C GLU A 252 29.97 44.06 35.38
N ASN A 253 29.03 43.98 34.42
CA ASN A 253 28.58 45.14 33.65
C ASN A 253 27.27 45.77 34.14
N MET A 254 26.56 45.15 35.09
CA MET A 254 25.27 45.66 35.59
C MET A 254 25.36 46.17 37.03
N PRO A 255 24.81 47.37 37.34
CA PRO A 255 24.75 47.89 38.70
C PRO A 255 23.91 47.00 39.62
N ASN A 256 24.30 46.96 40.89
CA ASN A 256 23.63 46.11 41.89
C ASN A 256 22.18 46.56 42.13
N GLY A 257 21.24 45.62 42.08
CA GLY A 257 19.82 45.86 42.32
C GLY A 257 18.95 44.64 42.00
N MET A 258 17.70 44.67 42.43
CA MET A 258 16.75 43.55 42.32
C MET A 258 16.56 42.98 40.90
N PHE A 259 16.75 43.82 39.87
CA PHE A 259 16.66 43.39 38.47
C PHE A 259 17.85 42.53 38.03
N LYS A 260 19.05 42.82 38.56
CA LYS A 260 20.26 42.02 38.33
C LYS A 260 20.09 40.62 38.91
N ASP A 261 19.63 40.54 40.16
CA ASP A 261 19.40 39.28 40.86
C ASP A 261 18.33 38.44 40.15
N LEU A 262 17.24 39.08 39.66
CA LEU A 262 16.20 38.39 38.88
C LEU A 262 16.73 37.79 37.56
N LEU A 263 17.58 38.52 36.84
CA LEU A 263 18.12 38.05 35.56
C LEU A 263 19.15 36.94 35.75
N ILE A 264 20.06 37.12 36.72
CA ILE A 264 21.19 36.21 36.94
C ILE A 264 20.73 34.95 37.65
N ASP A 265 20.15 35.08 38.84
CA ASP A 265 19.78 33.93 39.67
C ASP A 265 18.42 33.35 39.26
N GLY A 266 17.50 34.21 38.82
CA GLY A 266 16.15 33.79 38.41
C GLY A 266 16.13 33.15 37.02
N ILE A 267 16.42 33.94 35.98
CA ILE A 267 16.26 33.49 34.59
C ILE A 267 17.46 32.67 34.12
N ILE A 268 18.67 33.18 34.24
CA ILE A 268 19.87 32.51 33.69
C ILE A 268 20.20 31.26 34.49
N GLY A 269 20.18 31.32 35.82
CA GLY A 269 20.36 30.15 36.68
C GLY A 269 19.26 29.11 36.48
N GLY A 270 17.99 29.54 36.49
CA GLY A 270 16.84 28.63 36.35
C GLY A 270 16.75 27.96 34.97
N VAL A 271 16.83 28.75 33.90
CA VAL A 271 16.75 28.24 32.52
C VAL A 271 18.02 27.50 32.13
N GLY A 272 19.19 28.00 32.54
CA GLY A 272 20.49 27.35 32.33
C GLY A 272 20.52 25.95 32.93
N GLY A 273 20.05 25.79 34.17
CA GLY A 273 19.99 24.48 34.83
C GLY A 273 19.13 23.44 34.10
N VAL A 274 18.09 23.86 33.38
CA VAL A 274 17.23 22.94 32.60
C VAL A 274 17.81 22.66 31.21
N ILE A 275 18.33 23.69 30.52
CA ILE A 275 18.85 23.56 29.15
C ILE A 275 20.13 22.72 29.11
N VAL A 276 20.93 22.71 30.18
CA VAL A 276 22.14 21.89 30.29
C VAL A 276 21.85 20.39 30.12
N PHE A 277 20.65 19.91 30.48
CA PHE A 277 20.25 18.50 30.28
C PHE A 277 19.66 18.19 28.90
N LEU A 278 19.35 19.20 28.08
CA LEU A 278 18.71 19.03 26.78
C LEU A 278 19.50 18.12 25.81
N PRO A 279 20.84 18.20 25.71
CA PRO A 279 21.59 17.32 24.82
C PRO A 279 21.41 15.83 25.12
N ASN A 280 21.32 15.46 26.40
CA ASN A 280 21.13 14.06 26.82
C ASN A 280 19.73 13.52 26.43
N ILE A 281 18.74 14.41 26.26
CA ILE A 281 17.37 14.04 25.87
C ILE A 281 17.25 13.88 24.35
N LEU A 282 18.09 14.60 23.59
CA LEU A 282 18.05 14.62 22.12
C LEU A 282 18.83 13.48 21.46
N ILE A 283 19.75 12.83 22.19
CA ILE A 283 20.58 11.69 21.74
C ILE A 283 19.84 10.38 22.01
#